data_AF-A0A2Z6RS94-F1
#
_entry.id   AF-A0A2Z6RS94-F1
#
_cell.length_a   1.000
_cell.length_b   1.000
_cell.length_c   1.000
_cell.angle_alpha   90.00
_cell.angle_beta   90.00
_cell.angle_gamma   90.00
#
_symmetry.space_group_name_H-M   'P 1'
#
loop_
_entity.id
_entity.type
_entity.pdbx_description
1 polymer ?
#
loop_
_entity_poly.entity_id
_entity_poly.type
_entity_poly.pdbx_seq_one_letter_code
_entity_poly.pdbx_strand_id
1 'polypeptide(L)'
;MLQESLCDPEVIPVISASENDASVSDIQALNISPTNIQQIRESSIVIFRRLIEVLRRKVQYPPDSEWSEFTKDVKERFWHYRRDVGDTILNTYYVLKDQMLAFLVEMAISLTNTPGRDQNQWQELESTLFCIKSIAEAVSNSENIYLPQLFGSEVYGRLPVQGHTKLRNTALSLIGSYADWFKSNPQYILSALNYLIPALSDIELALAAATAFKEVCDICRDSLVNGIEDLVNMYIVVGPNIQPREKQKVIESIADVIQVLPPEKMIQPLLSITSDIMQTMKDVVLHGKQNPSQFREIIIIQLEYLTCCGRGIQPPDENLIVIDEDDSKTKHSLTVFDSIPVQDLINALSEITRSIAEIWCQDNEVIECLCKFLNIGIRITPNLLSVPFEIVVPLIKSSFQRHPYANWLETAVQIVTVYGSSPNHGVDLMDMLISLTSTTIQHVRNKTEMEQYPDIVNSYFLLITKFLKKCPLLLYSLPSEMFNGIMTFSVAGLGLQERLALKSAVNFIGEFVGQDYENDKFAKGIENVMMTYGLDIMRELLLGIGGKLPRSFIGSLSPVLYKMTERYIEASREWLGILLAEDNFPSPHVDQMAKQNFAKGILGTRSLQRFKDIVTEFSIKCRNLEGSAYGRS
;
A
#
# COMPACT_ATOMS: atom_id res chain seq x y z
N MET A 1 21.57 6.79 16.13
CA MET A 1 22.55 6.89 17.23
C MET A 1 22.95 8.36 17.32
N LEU A 2 22.92 8.98 18.50
CA LEU A 2 23.31 10.39 18.70
C LEU A 2 24.84 10.50 18.70
N GLN A 3 25.41 11.18 17.70
CA GLN A 3 26.75 11.78 17.67
C GLN A 3 26.74 12.73 16.45
N GLU A 4 27.14 14.00 16.51
CA GLU A 4 27.70 14.79 17.62
C GLU A 4 27.34 16.27 17.39
N SER A 5 27.50 17.14 18.40
CA SER A 5 27.27 18.57 18.21
C SER A 5 28.33 19.16 17.26
N LEU A 6 27.91 19.70 16.12
CA LEU A 6 28.75 20.57 15.30
C LEU A 6 28.14 21.97 15.25
N CYS A 7 28.48 22.75 16.27
CA CYS A 7 28.42 24.20 16.21
C CYS A 7 29.48 24.69 15.22
N ASP A 8 29.08 24.91 13.96
CA ASP A 8 29.91 25.66 13.01
C ASP A 8 29.34 27.09 12.83
N PRO A 9 30.11 28.15 13.12
CA PRO A 9 29.70 29.54 12.90
C PRO A 9 29.58 29.98 11.43
N GLU A 10 29.92 29.16 10.42
CA GLU A 10 30.04 29.61 9.02
C GLU A 10 28.86 29.25 8.08
N VAL A 11 27.76 28.67 8.58
CA VAL A 11 26.68 28.17 7.69
C VAL A 11 25.86 29.28 6.99
N ILE A 12 25.93 29.27 5.65
CA ILE A 12 24.89 29.68 4.69
C ILE A 12 24.74 28.55 3.62
N PRO A 13 23.56 27.96 3.40
CA PRO A 13 23.30 26.96 2.34
C PRO A 13 22.35 27.53 1.24
N VAL A 14 21.95 26.86 0.14
CA VAL A 14 22.07 25.47 -0.37
C VAL A 14 22.35 25.52 -1.88
N ILE A 15 23.03 24.52 -2.47
CA ILE A 15 22.75 24.05 -3.85
C ILE A 15 22.56 22.53 -3.81
N SER A 16 21.54 22.00 -4.48
CA SER A 16 21.24 20.56 -4.54
C SER A 16 21.13 20.08 -5.99
N ALA A 17 21.88 19.01 -6.32
CA ALA A 17 21.48 17.98 -7.28
C ALA A 17 22.54 16.86 -7.35
N SER A 18 22.07 15.61 -7.25
CA SER A 18 22.74 14.34 -7.63
C SER A 18 24.06 13.92 -6.93
N GLU A 19 24.15 12.60 -6.82
CA GLU A 19 25.20 11.77 -6.23
C GLU A 19 26.66 12.13 -6.56
N ASN A 20 27.49 12.09 -5.51
CA ASN A 20 28.96 12.06 -5.47
C ASN A 20 29.73 13.35 -5.83
N ASP A 21 30.83 13.56 -5.10
CA ASP A 21 31.81 14.65 -5.20
C ASP A 21 31.31 16.08 -4.95
N ALA A 22 31.05 16.39 -3.68
CA ALA A 22 31.22 17.73 -3.11
C ALA A 22 32.01 17.62 -1.80
N SER A 23 33.34 17.55 -1.93
CA SER A 23 34.26 17.53 -0.79
C SER A 23 34.40 18.92 -0.16
N VAL A 24 35.23 19.05 0.89
CA VAL A 24 35.59 20.31 1.58
C VAL A 24 36.29 21.35 0.65
N SER A 25 36.39 21.06 -0.65
CA SER A 25 36.94 21.89 -1.73
C SER A 25 36.19 23.20 -2.00
N ASP A 26 34.87 23.22 -1.86
CA ASP A 26 34.07 24.26 -2.52
C ASP A 26 34.09 25.61 -1.80
N ILE A 27 34.35 25.61 -0.49
CA ILE A 27 34.56 26.84 0.30
C ILE A 27 35.90 27.52 -0.09
N GLN A 28 36.91 26.74 -0.51
CA GLN A 28 38.18 27.30 -0.99
C GLN A 28 38.08 27.93 -2.39
N ALA A 29 37.02 27.65 -3.15
CA ALA A 29 36.85 28.17 -4.52
C ALA A 29 36.50 29.66 -4.59
N LEU A 30 35.98 30.27 -3.51
CA LEU A 30 35.40 31.61 -3.53
C LEU A 30 36.32 32.74 -3.02
N ASN A 31 37.46 32.45 -2.38
CA ASN A 31 38.42 33.46 -1.87
C ASN A 31 37.79 34.56 -0.97
N ILE A 32 36.70 34.24 -0.26
CA ILE A 32 36.02 35.19 0.64
C ILE A 32 36.73 35.16 2.00
N SER A 33 37.08 36.33 2.55
CA SER A 33 37.68 36.41 3.89
C SER A 33 36.65 36.05 4.99
N PRO A 34 37.08 35.51 6.14
CA PRO A 34 36.17 35.20 7.26
C PRO A 34 35.33 36.41 7.70
N THR A 35 35.91 37.62 7.65
CA THR A 35 35.20 38.88 7.93
C THR A 35 34.09 39.17 6.93
N ASN A 36 34.31 38.85 5.64
CA ASN A 36 33.30 39.01 4.61
C ASN A 36 32.22 37.92 4.72
N ILE A 37 32.57 36.67 5.10
CA ILE A 37 31.59 35.60 5.39
C ILE A 37 30.66 36.07 6.53
N GLN A 38 31.21 36.60 7.61
CA GLN A 38 30.42 37.15 8.72
C GLN A 38 29.50 38.30 8.26
N GLN A 39 30.01 39.26 7.49
CA GLN A 39 29.20 40.37 6.96
C GLN A 39 28.08 39.90 6.02
N ILE A 40 28.34 38.90 5.17
CA ILE A 40 27.34 38.29 4.30
C ILE A 40 26.28 37.59 5.15
N ARG A 41 26.67 36.85 6.21
CA ARG A 41 25.74 36.19 7.13
C ARG A 41 24.86 37.18 7.89
N GLU A 42 25.44 38.24 8.46
CA GLU A 42 24.71 39.31 9.15
C GLU A 42 23.73 40.03 8.21
N SER A 43 24.18 40.38 6.99
CA SER A 43 23.33 41.00 5.96
C SER A 43 22.20 40.06 5.52
N SER A 44 22.49 38.77 5.38
CA SER A 44 21.51 37.74 5.02
C SER A 44 20.44 37.62 6.10
N ILE A 45 20.80 37.58 7.39
CA ILE A 45 19.83 37.54 8.49
C ILE A 45 18.87 38.74 8.43
N VAL A 46 19.37 39.95 8.15
CA VAL A 46 18.51 41.15 8.01
C VAL A 46 17.56 41.02 6.80
N ILE A 47 18.07 40.59 5.64
CA ILE A 47 17.28 40.43 4.41
C ILE A 47 16.21 39.34 4.59
N PHE A 48 16.59 38.16 5.09
CA PHE A 48 15.67 37.05 5.28
C PHE A 48 14.64 37.32 6.38
N ARG A 49 15.00 38.06 7.45
CA ARG A 49 14.01 38.52 8.45
C ARG A 49 12.95 39.42 7.81
N ARG A 50 13.36 40.35 6.95
CA ARG A 50 12.39 41.18 6.18
C ARG A 50 11.63 40.36 5.14
N LEU A 51 12.23 39.32 4.56
CA LEU A 51 11.58 38.41 3.63
C LEU A 51 10.42 37.68 4.30
N ILE A 52 10.60 37.05 5.46
CA ILE A 52 9.50 36.32 6.14
C ILE A 52 8.34 37.27 6.53
N GLU A 53 8.62 38.49 6.97
CA GLU A 53 7.58 39.52 7.19
C GLU A 53 6.76 39.86 5.93
N VAL A 54 7.38 39.78 4.74
CA VAL A 54 6.70 39.99 3.47
C VAL A 54 5.94 38.72 3.05
N LEU A 55 6.59 37.55 3.08
CA LEU A 55 5.98 36.28 2.68
C LEU A 55 4.74 35.96 3.52
N ARG A 56 4.79 36.11 4.86
CA ARG A 56 3.64 35.94 5.77
C ARG A 56 2.43 36.77 5.35
N ARG A 57 2.65 38.05 5.02
CA ARG A 57 1.58 38.97 4.54
C ARG A 57 1.11 38.63 3.12
N LYS A 58 1.95 37.99 2.31
CA LYS A 58 1.61 37.58 0.93
C LYS A 58 0.82 36.27 0.89
N VAL A 59 0.99 35.36 1.85
CA VAL A 59 0.20 34.12 1.99
C VAL A 59 -1.07 34.28 2.85
N GLN A 60 -1.33 35.49 3.34
CA GLN A 60 -2.55 35.82 4.09
C GLN A 60 -3.77 35.84 3.16
N TYR A 61 -4.88 35.24 3.61
CA TYR A 61 -6.15 35.35 2.90
C TYR A 61 -6.64 36.80 2.85
N PRO A 62 -7.28 37.23 1.74
CA PRO A 62 -7.99 38.51 1.72
C PRO A 62 -9.22 38.47 2.66
N PRO A 63 -9.82 39.63 3.00
CA PRO A 63 -11.04 39.69 3.80
C PRO A 63 -12.17 38.83 3.20
N ASP A 64 -13.03 38.28 4.06
CA ASP A 64 -14.02 37.28 3.67
C ASP A 64 -15.01 37.79 2.58
N SER A 65 -15.28 39.10 2.53
CA SER A 65 -16.04 39.75 1.46
C SER A 65 -15.35 39.61 0.09
N GLU A 66 -14.09 40.02 -0.02
CA GLU A 66 -13.28 39.91 -1.24
C GLU A 66 -13.04 38.44 -1.62
N TRP A 67 -12.76 37.58 -0.63
CA TRP A 67 -12.60 36.14 -0.87
C TRP A 67 -13.88 35.51 -1.42
N SER A 68 -15.07 35.97 -1.01
CA SER A 68 -16.33 35.45 -1.53
C SER A 68 -16.48 35.69 -3.04
N GLU A 69 -16.08 36.87 -3.52
CA GLU A 69 -16.19 37.31 -4.93
C GLU A 69 -15.21 36.58 -5.87
N PHE A 70 -14.08 36.07 -5.36
CA PHE A 70 -13.07 35.40 -6.17
C PHE A 70 -13.60 34.12 -6.85
N THR A 71 -13.32 33.96 -8.15
CA THR A 71 -13.66 32.73 -8.89
C THR A 71 -12.88 31.51 -8.40
N LYS A 72 -13.34 30.30 -8.73
CA LYS A 72 -12.66 29.04 -8.36
C LYS A 72 -11.20 29.04 -8.84
N ASP A 73 -10.96 29.44 -10.09
CA ASP A 73 -9.62 29.48 -10.70
C ASP A 73 -8.68 30.50 -10.05
N VAL A 74 -9.21 31.57 -9.43
CA VAL A 74 -8.40 32.51 -8.63
C VAL A 74 -8.06 31.89 -7.28
N LYS A 75 -9.03 31.23 -6.63
CA LYS A 75 -8.84 30.54 -5.36
C LYS A 75 -7.84 29.37 -5.47
N GLU A 76 -7.88 28.63 -6.58
CA GLU A 76 -6.94 27.56 -6.92
C GLU A 76 -5.53 28.08 -7.22
N ARG A 77 -5.39 29.13 -8.02
CA ARG A 77 -4.09 29.80 -8.24
C ARG A 77 -3.50 30.37 -6.95
N PHE A 78 -4.33 30.91 -6.05
CA PHE A 78 -3.88 31.34 -4.73
C PHE A 78 -3.39 30.15 -3.88
N TRP A 79 -4.06 29.00 -3.93
CA TRP A 79 -3.61 27.79 -3.23
C TRP A 79 -2.24 27.30 -3.74
N HIS A 80 -2.03 27.24 -5.07
CA HIS A 80 -0.72 26.92 -5.64
C HIS A 80 0.35 27.94 -5.20
N TYR A 81 0.05 29.23 -5.29
CA TYR A 81 0.95 30.29 -4.83
C TYR A 81 1.34 30.14 -3.36
N ARG A 82 0.40 29.79 -2.47
CA ARG A 82 0.71 29.53 -1.05
C ARG A 82 1.68 28.37 -0.88
N ARG A 83 1.53 27.28 -1.64
CA ARG A 83 2.44 26.13 -1.60
C ARG A 83 3.85 26.53 -2.02
N ASP A 84 3.99 27.17 -3.19
CA ASP A 84 5.29 27.57 -3.73
C ASP A 84 6.00 28.62 -2.83
N VAL A 85 5.23 29.48 -2.13
CA VAL A 85 5.76 30.36 -1.08
C VAL A 85 6.10 29.58 0.20
N GLY A 86 5.37 28.52 0.54
CA GLY A 86 5.70 27.59 1.63
C GLY A 86 7.10 27.01 1.49
N ASP A 87 7.45 26.53 0.29
CA ASP A 87 8.79 26.04 -0.02
C ASP A 87 9.86 27.15 0.12
N THR A 88 9.50 28.40 -0.19
CA THR A 88 10.38 29.57 0.03
C THR A 88 10.53 29.93 1.51
N ILE A 89 9.47 29.76 2.31
CA ILE A 89 9.46 29.95 3.77
C ILE A 89 10.35 28.87 4.44
N LEU A 90 10.27 27.62 4.00
CA LEU A 90 11.16 26.53 4.42
C LEU A 90 12.64 26.87 4.17
N ASN A 91 12.98 27.29 2.95
CA ASN A 91 14.33 27.74 2.60
C ASN A 91 14.80 28.94 3.47
N THR A 92 13.88 29.85 3.83
CA THR A 92 14.15 30.97 4.74
C THR A 92 14.50 30.51 6.17
N TYR A 93 13.88 29.42 6.65
CA TYR A 93 14.20 28.85 7.96
C TYR A 93 15.63 28.28 8.03
N TYR A 94 16.18 27.74 6.94
CA TYR A 94 17.58 27.28 6.94
C TYR A 94 18.60 28.41 7.20
N VAL A 95 18.25 29.66 6.89
CA VAL A 95 19.09 30.85 7.16
C VAL A 95 18.84 31.43 8.55
N LEU A 96 17.58 31.55 8.99
CA LEU A 96 17.20 32.24 10.22
C LEU A 96 17.12 31.35 11.47
N LYS A 97 16.84 30.05 11.27
CA LYS A 97 16.62 29.04 12.32
C LYS A 97 15.68 29.59 13.41
N ASP A 98 16.07 29.45 14.68
CA ASP A 98 15.22 29.73 15.83
C ASP A 98 14.73 31.18 15.90
N GLN A 99 15.44 32.14 15.29
CA GLN A 99 14.98 33.53 15.22
C GLN A 99 13.67 33.68 14.43
N MET A 100 13.46 32.83 13.42
CA MET A 100 12.22 32.81 12.65
C MET A 100 11.09 32.11 13.41
N LEU A 101 11.40 31.02 14.11
CA LEU A 101 10.41 30.34 14.95
C LEU A 101 9.95 31.24 16.11
N ALA A 102 10.89 31.93 16.76
CA ALA A 102 10.63 32.96 17.77
C ALA A 102 9.66 34.03 17.24
N PHE A 103 10.02 34.68 16.13
CA PHE A 103 9.19 35.71 15.51
C PHE A 103 7.78 35.22 15.17
N LEU A 104 7.63 34.02 14.61
CA LEU A 104 6.34 33.47 14.22
C LEU A 104 5.49 33.06 15.43
N VAL A 105 6.09 32.48 16.47
CA VAL A 105 5.38 32.06 17.69
C VAL A 105 5.01 33.26 18.55
N GLU A 106 5.90 34.23 18.77
CA GLU A 106 5.59 35.50 19.44
C GLU A 106 4.46 36.26 18.72
N MET A 107 4.47 36.26 17.39
CA MET A 107 3.38 36.80 16.58
C MET A 107 2.06 36.04 16.83
N ALA A 108 2.07 34.70 16.80
CA ALA A 108 0.88 33.90 17.07
C ALA A 108 0.32 34.12 18.49
N ILE A 109 1.20 34.23 19.51
CA ILE A 109 0.84 34.55 20.89
C ILE A 109 0.20 35.94 20.97
N SER A 110 0.80 36.97 20.36
CA SER A 110 0.26 38.34 20.40
C SER A 110 -1.12 38.44 19.73
N LEU A 111 -1.30 37.80 18.58
CA LEU A 111 -2.57 37.75 17.85
C LEU A 111 -3.64 36.95 18.62
N THR A 112 -3.26 35.92 19.36
CA THR A 112 -4.19 35.11 20.17
C THR A 112 -4.57 35.82 21.47
N ASN A 113 -3.66 36.60 22.05
CA ASN A 113 -3.84 37.26 23.35
C ASN A 113 -4.39 38.69 23.28
N THR A 114 -4.69 39.22 22.08
CA THR A 114 -5.22 40.57 21.90
C THR A 114 -6.64 40.70 22.50
N PRO A 115 -6.83 41.51 23.57
CA PRO A 115 -8.14 41.65 24.21
C PRO A 115 -9.16 42.33 23.30
N GLY A 116 -10.37 41.78 23.21
CA GLY A 116 -11.42 42.34 22.35
C GLY A 116 -11.18 42.17 20.85
N ARG A 117 -10.28 41.25 20.45
CA ARG A 117 -10.07 40.89 19.04
C ARG A 117 -11.38 40.55 18.34
N ASP A 118 -11.62 41.19 17.20
CA ASP A 118 -12.68 40.78 16.29
C ASP A 118 -12.38 39.37 15.78
N GLN A 119 -13.27 38.41 16.08
CA GLN A 119 -13.10 37.01 15.66
C GLN A 119 -13.05 36.88 14.13
N ASN A 120 -13.66 37.84 13.40
CA ASN A 120 -13.64 37.90 11.93
C ASN A 120 -12.24 38.20 11.35
N GLN A 121 -11.30 38.71 12.15
CA GLN A 121 -9.91 38.96 11.73
C GLN A 121 -9.04 37.72 11.95
N TRP A 122 -9.41 36.60 11.34
CA TRP A 122 -8.74 35.31 11.47
C TRP A 122 -7.51 35.16 10.56
N GLN A 123 -7.47 35.92 9.45
CA GLN A 123 -6.56 35.72 8.33
C GLN A 123 -5.08 35.92 8.72
N GLU A 124 -4.78 36.87 9.60
CA GLU A 124 -3.39 37.14 10.02
C GLU A 124 -2.84 36.05 10.96
N LEU A 125 -3.67 35.51 11.84
CA LEU A 125 -3.27 34.36 12.66
C LEU A 125 -3.10 33.11 11.78
N GLU A 126 -4.02 32.88 10.85
CA GLU A 126 -3.92 31.74 9.92
C GLU A 126 -2.66 31.80 9.07
N SER A 127 -2.30 32.98 8.54
CA SER A 127 -1.07 33.13 7.74
C SER A 127 0.20 32.90 8.57
N THR A 128 0.15 33.23 9.85
CA THR A 128 1.25 33.00 10.81
C THR A 128 1.38 31.50 11.12
N LEU A 129 0.27 30.82 11.43
CA LEU A 129 0.26 29.36 11.64
C LEU A 129 0.64 28.58 10.36
N PHE A 130 0.25 29.07 9.18
CA PHE A 130 0.67 28.51 7.90
C PHE A 130 2.20 28.60 7.73
N CYS A 131 2.82 29.74 8.06
CA CYS A 131 4.27 29.87 8.00
C CYS A 131 4.99 28.90 8.96
N ILE A 132 4.45 28.67 10.17
CA ILE A 132 4.98 27.67 11.12
C ILE A 132 4.81 26.26 10.55
N LYS A 133 3.65 25.95 9.96
CA LYS A 133 3.41 24.65 9.30
C LYS A 133 4.41 24.40 8.16
N SER A 134 4.74 25.43 7.37
CA SER A 134 5.67 25.33 6.24
C SER A 134 7.12 25.04 6.64
N ILE A 135 7.49 25.17 7.92
CA ILE A 135 8.86 24.88 8.39
C ILE A 135 8.96 23.59 9.22
N ALA A 136 7.85 22.86 9.39
CA ALA A 136 7.75 21.76 10.34
C ALA A 136 8.83 20.67 10.15
N GLU A 137 9.09 20.27 8.90
CA GLU A 137 10.10 19.25 8.56
C GLU A 137 11.56 19.66 8.86
N ALA A 138 11.82 20.96 9.05
CA ALA A 138 13.17 21.48 9.31
C ALA A 138 13.42 21.87 10.78
N VAL A 139 12.37 21.98 11.60
CA VAL A 139 12.49 22.28 13.03
C VAL A 139 12.91 21.01 13.78
N SER A 140 13.82 21.13 14.75
CA SER A 140 14.29 19.98 15.52
C SER A 140 13.19 19.42 16.43
N ASN A 141 13.07 18.09 16.49
CA ASN A 141 12.24 17.39 17.48
C ASN A 141 12.68 17.68 18.93
N SER A 142 13.90 18.21 19.14
CA SER A 142 14.43 18.65 20.43
C SER A 142 14.17 20.13 20.76
N GLU A 143 13.40 20.86 19.95
CA GLU A 143 13.01 22.25 20.23
C GLU A 143 12.12 22.28 21.48
N ASN A 144 12.44 23.12 22.46
CA ASN A 144 11.80 23.11 23.78
C ASN A 144 11.58 24.53 24.35
N ILE A 145 11.60 25.55 23.50
CA ILE A 145 11.38 26.95 23.87
C ILE A 145 10.06 27.44 23.27
N TYR A 146 9.86 27.28 21.96
CA TYR A 146 8.78 27.94 21.22
C TYR A 146 7.59 27.02 20.91
N LEU A 147 7.83 25.76 20.52
CA LEU A 147 6.76 24.77 20.31
C LEU A 147 5.97 24.45 21.60
N PRO A 148 6.58 24.41 22.81
CA PRO A 148 5.85 24.39 24.08
C PRO A 148 4.87 25.55 24.30
N GLN A 149 5.17 26.75 23.81
CA GLN A 149 4.30 27.93 23.92
C GLN A 149 3.15 27.83 22.90
N LEU A 150 3.48 27.41 21.66
CA LEU A 150 2.54 27.16 20.59
C LEU A 150 1.51 26.10 20.98
N PHE A 151 1.92 24.85 21.20
CA PHE A 151 1.02 23.75 21.52
C PHE A 151 0.52 23.74 22.97
N GLY A 152 0.99 24.69 23.79
CA GLY A 152 0.53 24.91 25.15
C GLY A 152 -0.70 25.83 25.26
N SER A 153 -0.84 26.45 26.44
CA SER A 153 -2.00 27.27 26.81
C SER A 153 -1.97 28.71 26.28
N GLU A 154 -0.92 29.11 25.56
CA GLU A 154 -0.75 30.46 25.03
C GLU A 154 -1.33 30.64 23.63
N VAL A 155 -1.19 29.61 22.77
CA VAL A 155 -1.84 29.57 21.45
C VAL A 155 -2.92 28.49 21.39
N TYR A 156 -2.57 27.19 21.32
CA TYR A 156 -3.57 26.13 21.08
C TYR A 156 -4.65 26.03 22.17
N GLY A 157 -4.31 26.20 23.45
CA GLY A 157 -5.29 26.26 24.54
C GLY A 157 -6.24 27.46 24.51
N ARG A 158 -6.06 28.41 23.57
CA ARG A 158 -6.91 29.59 23.35
C ARG A 158 -7.47 29.67 21.92
N LEU A 159 -7.07 28.75 21.02
CA LEU A 159 -7.59 28.74 19.65
C LEU A 159 -9.09 28.46 19.65
N PRO A 160 -9.87 29.14 18.79
CA PRO A 160 -11.30 28.93 18.72
C PRO A 160 -11.62 27.52 18.18
N VAL A 161 -12.40 26.76 18.95
CA VAL A 161 -12.89 25.43 18.59
C VAL A 161 -14.13 25.47 17.68
N GLN A 162 -14.66 26.65 17.42
CA GLN A 162 -15.79 26.93 16.50
C GLN A 162 -15.46 28.17 15.65
N GLY A 163 -16.16 28.37 14.54
CA GLY A 163 -15.90 29.49 13.62
C GLY A 163 -14.96 29.13 12.47
N HIS A 164 -14.16 30.09 12.01
CA HIS A 164 -13.55 30.11 10.67
C HIS A 164 -12.80 28.83 10.24
N THR A 165 -13.41 28.10 9.31
CA THR A 165 -12.92 26.82 8.76
C THR A 165 -11.46 26.88 8.30
N LYS A 166 -11.01 27.96 7.64
CA LYS A 166 -9.63 28.04 7.11
C LYS A 166 -8.57 28.13 8.21
N LEU A 167 -8.79 28.95 9.23
CA LEU A 167 -7.92 29.00 10.42
C LEU A 167 -7.88 27.63 11.12
N ARG A 168 -9.05 27.03 11.35
CA ARG A 168 -9.15 25.73 12.02
C ARG A 168 -8.46 24.62 11.20
N ASN A 169 -8.65 24.58 9.88
CA ASN A 169 -8.00 23.61 8.98
C ASN A 169 -6.46 23.72 9.05
N THR A 170 -5.92 24.94 8.94
CA THR A 170 -4.47 25.18 9.09
C THR A 170 -3.96 24.78 10.48
N ALA A 171 -4.70 25.04 11.55
CA ALA A 171 -4.34 24.61 12.91
C ALA A 171 -4.40 23.07 13.09
N LEU A 172 -5.38 22.38 12.49
CA LEU A 172 -5.45 20.92 12.50
C LEU A 172 -4.27 20.31 11.73
N SER A 173 -3.99 20.81 10.52
CA SER A 173 -2.85 20.34 9.72
C SER A 173 -1.48 20.66 10.35
N LEU A 174 -1.39 21.74 11.14
CA LEU A 174 -0.19 22.10 11.90
C LEU A 174 0.07 21.12 13.05
N ILE A 175 -0.96 20.58 13.72
CA ILE A 175 -0.78 19.49 14.70
C ILE A 175 -0.15 18.27 14.04
N GLY A 176 -0.73 17.80 12.94
CA GLY A 176 -0.24 16.62 12.23
C GLY A 176 1.20 16.76 11.73
N SER A 177 1.54 17.94 11.18
CA SER A 177 2.90 18.25 10.70
C SER A 177 3.98 18.26 11.81
N TYR A 178 3.61 18.28 13.09
CA TYR A 178 4.52 18.25 14.24
C TYR A 178 4.38 16.96 15.09
N ALA A 179 3.81 15.89 14.53
CA ALA A 179 3.67 14.59 15.20
C ALA A 179 5.00 14.02 15.75
N ASP A 180 6.11 14.14 15.02
CA ASP A 180 7.44 13.72 15.48
C ASP A 180 7.96 14.53 16.69
N TRP A 181 7.57 15.80 16.81
CA TRP A 181 7.88 16.61 17.98
C TRP A 181 7.06 16.17 19.19
N PHE A 182 5.77 15.87 19.01
CA PHE A 182 4.92 15.33 20.08
C PHE A 182 5.43 14.00 20.63
N LYS A 183 6.04 13.14 19.81
CA LYS A 183 6.70 11.91 20.25
C LYS A 183 7.82 12.18 21.27
N SER A 184 8.53 13.30 21.13
CA SER A 184 9.58 13.76 22.06
C SER A 184 9.02 14.58 23.22
N ASN A 185 7.80 15.11 23.11
CA ASN A 185 7.13 15.95 24.09
C ASN A 185 5.66 15.49 24.38
N PRO A 186 5.45 14.29 24.96
CA PRO A 186 4.12 13.67 25.07
C PRO A 186 3.08 14.49 25.85
N GLN A 187 3.53 15.35 26.77
CA GLN A 187 2.69 16.19 27.61
C GLN A 187 1.76 17.15 26.84
N TYR A 188 2.05 17.45 25.57
CA TYR A 188 1.20 18.31 24.72
C TYR A 188 0.21 17.53 23.85
N ILE A 189 0.32 16.19 23.74
CA ILE A 189 -0.56 15.36 22.90
C ILE A 189 -2.03 15.55 23.29
N LEU A 190 -2.36 15.54 24.59
CA LEU A 190 -3.74 15.72 25.05
C LEU A 190 -4.30 17.10 24.68
N SER A 191 -3.48 18.16 24.66
CA SER A 191 -3.91 19.49 24.22
C SER A 191 -4.25 19.50 22.74
N ALA A 192 -3.41 18.85 21.92
CA ALA A 192 -3.66 18.67 20.49
C ALA A 192 -4.92 17.83 20.21
N LEU A 193 -5.11 16.71 20.92
CA LEU A 193 -6.30 15.86 20.78
C LEU A 193 -7.59 16.59 21.17
N ASN A 194 -7.57 17.39 22.24
CA ASN A 194 -8.72 18.22 22.65
C ASN A 194 -9.15 19.24 21.57
N TYR A 195 -8.24 19.65 20.67
CA TYR A 195 -8.56 20.50 19.52
C TYR A 195 -8.98 19.69 18.28
N LEU A 196 -8.33 18.55 18.03
CA LEU A 196 -8.60 17.65 16.90
C LEU A 196 -9.99 17.00 16.99
N ILE A 197 -10.30 16.38 18.13
CA ILE A 197 -11.44 15.45 18.26
C ILE A 197 -12.79 16.15 18.01
N PRO A 198 -13.08 17.36 18.55
CA PRO A 198 -14.32 18.08 18.23
C PRO A 198 -14.47 18.44 16.74
N ALA A 199 -13.36 18.54 15.99
CA ALA A 199 -13.39 18.83 14.56
C ALA A 199 -13.67 17.59 13.68
N LEU A 200 -13.70 16.38 14.24
CA LEU A 200 -14.07 15.15 13.51
C LEU A 200 -15.56 15.11 13.14
N SER A 201 -16.43 15.77 13.92
CA SER A 201 -17.87 15.91 13.65
C SER A 201 -18.21 17.05 12.68
N ASP A 202 -17.23 17.87 12.29
CA ASP A 202 -17.42 19.05 11.46
C ASP A 202 -17.15 18.70 10.00
N ILE A 203 -18.19 18.72 9.15
CA ILE A 203 -18.13 18.20 7.77
C ILE A 203 -17.04 18.91 6.93
N GLU A 204 -16.75 20.19 7.18
CA GLU A 204 -15.72 20.92 6.43
C GLU A 204 -14.28 20.64 6.92
N LEU A 205 -14.13 20.10 8.13
CA LEU A 205 -12.85 19.89 8.81
C LEU A 205 -12.50 18.42 9.06
N ALA A 206 -13.47 17.51 9.02
CA ALA A 206 -13.31 16.12 9.39
C ALA A 206 -12.15 15.44 8.65
N LEU A 207 -11.94 15.76 7.36
CA LEU A 207 -10.81 15.24 6.59
C LEU A 207 -9.44 15.71 7.13
N ALA A 208 -9.32 16.99 7.52
CA ALA A 208 -8.09 17.53 8.09
C ALA A 208 -7.87 17.00 9.51
N ALA A 209 -8.93 16.97 10.32
CA ALA A 209 -8.92 16.44 11.68
C ALA A 209 -8.55 14.95 11.70
N ALA A 210 -9.18 14.11 10.87
CA ALA A 210 -8.90 12.66 10.81
C ALA A 210 -7.52 12.34 10.23
N THR A 211 -6.95 13.22 9.39
CA THR A 211 -5.59 13.03 8.86
C THR A 211 -4.54 13.37 9.93
N ALA A 212 -4.66 14.53 10.58
CA ALA A 212 -3.76 14.90 11.67
C ALA A 212 -3.93 13.99 12.91
N PHE A 213 -5.13 13.50 13.19
CA PHE A 213 -5.38 12.48 14.22
C PHE A 213 -4.65 11.17 13.89
N LYS A 214 -4.65 10.73 12.62
CA LYS A 214 -3.88 9.56 12.18
C LYS A 214 -2.38 9.78 12.34
N GLU A 215 -1.86 10.91 11.86
CA GLU A 215 -0.43 11.25 11.98
C GLU A 215 0.04 11.26 13.44
N VAL A 216 -0.73 11.86 14.35
CA VAL A 216 -0.43 11.85 15.79
C VAL A 216 -0.52 10.44 16.37
N CYS A 217 -1.57 9.66 16.07
CA CYS A 217 -1.72 8.31 16.58
C CYS A 217 -0.60 7.37 16.10
N ASP A 218 -0.24 7.43 14.82
CA ASP A 218 0.75 6.58 14.17
C ASP A 218 2.19 6.85 14.66
N ILE A 219 2.56 8.11 14.82
CA ILE A 219 3.92 8.49 15.25
C ILE A 219 4.07 8.41 16.78
N CYS A 220 3.00 8.69 17.54
CA CYS A 220 3.01 8.75 19.00
C CYS A 220 2.38 7.51 19.70
N ARG A 221 2.20 6.38 18.99
CA ARG A 221 1.57 5.14 19.51
C ARG A 221 2.01 4.82 20.94
N ASP A 222 3.33 4.73 21.18
CA ASP A 222 3.96 4.40 22.46
C ASP A 222 3.56 5.34 23.61
N SER A 223 3.35 6.62 23.31
CA SER A 223 2.96 7.64 24.29
C SER A 223 1.47 7.61 24.60
N LEU A 224 0.65 7.19 23.64
CA LEU A 224 -0.81 7.14 23.75
C LEU A 224 -1.32 5.89 24.49
N VAL A 225 -0.50 4.84 24.63
CA VAL A 225 -0.85 3.57 25.31
C VAL A 225 -1.51 3.77 26.68
N ASN A 226 -1.03 4.74 27.47
CA ASN A 226 -1.58 5.01 28.81
C ASN A 226 -2.93 5.77 28.81
N GLY A 227 -3.27 6.45 27.70
CA GLY A 227 -4.51 7.22 27.51
C GLY A 227 -5.53 6.53 26.61
N ILE A 228 -5.35 5.24 26.31
CA ILE A 228 -6.19 4.52 25.35
C ILE A 228 -7.67 4.43 25.77
N GLU A 229 -7.96 4.32 27.07
CA GLU A 229 -9.33 4.29 27.58
C GLU A 229 -10.06 5.61 27.28
N ASP A 230 -9.41 6.75 27.53
CA ASP A 230 -9.94 8.08 27.20
C ASP A 230 -10.14 8.24 25.69
N LEU A 231 -9.18 7.77 24.88
CA LEU A 231 -9.26 7.83 23.41
C LEU A 231 -10.45 7.02 22.85
N VAL A 232 -10.68 5.81 23.38
CA VAL A 232 -11.83 4.96 23.04
C VAL A 232 -13.13 5.59 23.51
N ASN A 233 -13.19 6.12 24.73
CA ASN A 233 -14.37 6.82 25.25
C ASN A 233 -14.73 8.06 24.40
N MET A 234 -13.73 8.84 23.98
CA MET A 234 -13.93 9.96 23.07
C MET A 234 -14.45 9.51 21.70
N TYR A 235 -13.94 8.40 21.15
CA TYR A 235 -14.46 7.81 19.92
C TYR A 235 -15.91 7.33 20.06
N ILE A 236 -16.31 6.70 21.17
CA ILE A 236 -17.69 6.26 21.39
C ILE A 236 -18.66 7.46 21.37
N VAL A 237 -18.27 8.61 21.94
CA VAL A 237 -19.10 9.82 21.96
C VAL A 237 -19.15 10.55 20.61
N VAL A 238 -18.01 10.67 19.93
CA VAL A 238 -17.88 11.48 18.69
C VAL A 238 -18.20 10.67 17.43
N GLY A 239 -17.82 9.38 17.43
CA GLY A 239 -17.89 8.43 16.31
C GLY A 239 -19.23 8.30 15.59
N PRO A 240 -20.41 8.46 16.22
CA PRO A 240 -21.69 8.49 15.51
C PRO A 240 -21.86 9.68 14.56
N ASN A 241 -21.13 10.78 14.77
CA ASN A 241 -21.24 12.03 14.01
C ASN A 241 -20.13 12.22 12.95
N ILE A 242 -19.17 11.29 12.88
CA ILE A 242 -18.06 11.33 11.91
C ILE A 242 -18.53 10.74 10.58
N GLN A 243 -18.20 11.40 9.47
CA GLN A 243 -18.48 10.89 8.12
C GLN A 243 -17.79 9.54 7.87
N PRO A 244 -18.38 8.59 7.11
CA PRO A 244 -17.87 7.22 7.02
C PRO A 244 -16.39 7.10 6.60
N ARG A 245 -15.98 7.87 5.60
CA ARG A 245 -14.59 7.86 5.09
C ARG A 245 -13.57 8.35 6.14
N GLU A 246 -13.92 9.38 6.90
CA GLU A 246 -13.08 9.91 7.96
C GLU A 246 -13.11 8.99 9.19
N LYS A 247 -14.25 8.34 9.46
CA LYS A 247 -14.40 7.36 10.55
C LYS A 247 -13.53 6.12 10.34
N GLN A 248 -13.35 5.66 9.09
CA GLN A 248 -12.37 4.61 8.74
C GLN A 248 -10.97 4.95 9.25
N LYS A 249 -10.47 6.16 8.96
CA LYS A 249 -9.16 6.64 9.44
C LYS A 249 -9.08 6.66 10.96
N VAL A 250 -10.12 7.15 11.64
CA VAL A 250 -10.15 7.24 13.12
C VAL A 250 -10.11 5.85 13.75
N ILE A 251 -10.86 4.88 13.21
CA ILE A 251 -10.85 3.48 13.69
C ILE A 251 -9.47 2.84 13.47
N GLU A 252 -8.87 3.01 12.29
CA GLU A 252 -7.50 2.56 11.98
C GLU A 252 -6.49 3.13 12.99
N SER A 253 -6.57 4.45 13.24
CA SER A 253 -5.67 5.19 14.13
C SER A 253 -5.78 4.77 15.60
N ILE A 254 -6.98 4.41 16.07
CA ILE A 254 -7.16 3.90 17.45
C ILE A 254 -6.64 2.46 17.53
N ALA A 255 -6.92 1.63 16.52
CA ALA A 255 -6.37 0.29 16.43
C ALA A 255 -4.82 0.29 16.35
N ASP A 256 -4.22 1.26 15.67
CA ASP A 256 -2.77 1.51 15.60
C ASP A 256 -2.13 1.75 16.98
N VAL A 257 -2.85 2.41 17.91
CA VAL A 257 -2.41 2.58 19.32
C VAL A 257 -2.67 1.31 20.13
N ILE A 258 -3.81 0.64 19.93
CA ILE A 258 -4.14 -0.63 20.60
C ILE A 258 -3.07 -1.69 20.29
N GLN A 259 -2.53 -1.72 19.08
CA GLN A 259 -1.51 -2.66 18.60
C GLN A 259 -0.27 -2.73 19.51
N VAL A 260 0.10 -1.63 20.17
CA VAL A 260 1.29 -1.53 21.04
C VAL A 260 1.03 -2.09 22.46
N LEU A 261 -0.22 -2.32 22.84
CA LEU A 261 -0.55 -2.92 24.14
C LEU A 261 -0.12 -4.40 24.23
N PRO A 262 0.21 -4.90 25.44
CA PRO A 262 0.30 -6.33 25.70
C PRO A 262 -1.00 -7.06 25.31
N PRO A 263 -0.96 -8.32 24.84
CA PRO A 263 -2.14 -9.04 24.33
C PRO A 263 -3.35 -9.07 25.27
N GLU A 264 -3.11 -9.15 26.58
CA GLU A 264 -4.15 -9.18 27.62
C GLU A 264 -4.93 -7.86 27.68
N LYS A 265 -4.27 -6.74 27.36
CA LYS A 265 -4.84 -5.39 27.41
C LYS A 265 -5.44 -4.94 26.08
N MET A 266 -5.12 -5.59 24.96
CA MET A 266 -5.73 -5.30 23.66
C MET A 266 -7.24 -5.60 23.62
N ILE A 267 -7.70 -6.62 24.37
CA ILE A 267 -9.04 -7.21 24.22
C ILE A 267 -10.15 -6.18 24.47
N GLN A 268 -10.16 -5.51 25.62
CA GLN A 268 -11.28 -4.62 25.99
C GLN A 268 -11.39 -3.38 25.08
N PRO A 269 -10.32 -2.61 24.82
CA PRO A 269 -10.36 -1.50 23.84
C PRO A 269 -10.86 -1.93 22.47
N LEU A 270 -10.42 -3.09 21.96
CA LEU A 270 -10.83 -3.57 20.65
C LEU A 270 -12.30 -3.99 20.62
N LEU A 271 -12.80 -4.66 21.66
CA LEU A 271 -14.23 -4.97 21.81
C LEU A 271 -15.08 -3.71 21.87
N SER A 272 -14.62 -2.66 22.57
CA SER A 272 -15.33 -1.38 22.67
C SER A 272 -15.42 -0.61 21.35
N ILE A 273 -14.39 -0.64 20.49
CA ILE A 273 -14.47 0.03 19.17
C ILE A 273 -15.18 -0.82 18.10
N THR A 274 -15.28 -2.14 18.30
CA THR A 274 -15.95 -3.06 17.36
C THR A 274 -17.39 -3.43 17.73
N SER A 275 -17.85 -3.16 18.96
CA SER A 275 -19.20 -3.51 19.43
C SER A 275 -20.31 -3.04 18.49
N ASP A 276 -20.28 -1.76 18.13
CA ASP A 276 -21.36 -1.10 17.38
C ASP A 276 -21.36 -1.55 15.92
N ILE A 277 -20.16 -1.81 15.38
CA ILE A 277 -19.96 -2.38 14.05
C ILE A 277 -20.57 -3.79 14.02
N MET A 278 -20.22 -4.63 14.99
CA MET A 278 -20.72 -6.01 15.10
C MET A 278 -22.23 -6.08 15.34
N GLN A 279 -22.80 -5.17 16.15
CA GLN A 279 -24.26 -5.08 16.35
C GLN A 279 -24.96 -4.68 15.04
N THR A 280 -24.48 -3.62 14.37
CA THR A 280 -25.03 -3.17 13.09
C THR A 280 -24.98 -4.28 12.03
N MET A 281 -23.87 -5.04 11.95
CA MET A 281 -23.75 -6.16 11.02
C MET A 281 -24.71 -7.31 11.32
N LYS A 282 -24.99 -7.62 12.60
CA LYS A 282 -25.98 -8.63 12.99
C LYS A 282 -27.39 -8.26 12.55
N ASP A 283 -27.81 -7.02 12.80
CA ASP A 283 -29.13 -6.51 12.41
C ASP A 283 -29.28 -6.48 10.87
N VAL A 284 -28.24 -6.02 10.18
CA VAL A 284 -28.15 -6.01 8.71
C VAL A 284 -28.24 -7.43 8.13
N VAL A 285 -27.56 -8.42 8.72
CA VAL A 285 -27.65 -9.82 8.28
C VAL A 285 -29.04 -10.41 8.52
N LEU A 286 -29.66 -10.10 9.66
CA LEU A 286 -31.00 -10.58 10.03
C LEU A 286 -32.07 -10.11 9.04
N HIS A 287 -32.05 -8.82 8.68
CA HIS A 287 -33.03 -8.22 7.77
C HIS A 287 -32.64 -8.29 6.28
N GLY A 288 -31.33 -8.43 6.00
CA GLY A 288 -30.77 -8.50 4.65
C GLY A 288 -31.30 -9.67 3.82
N LYS A 289 -31.67 -10.80 4.45
CA LYS A 289 -32.31 -11.94 3.77
C LYS A 289 -33.62 -11.58 3.06
N GLN A 290 -34.31 -10.53 3.49
CA GLN A 290 -35.57 -10.08 2.89
C GLN A 290 -35.38 -8.88 1.95
N ASN A 291 -34.44 -7.98 2.25
CA ASN A 291 -34.20 -6.75 1.47
C ASN A 291 -32.70 -6.49 1.20
N PRO A 292 -31.98 -7.34 0.44
CA PRO A 292 -30.52 -7.24 0.28
C PRO A 292 -30.05 -5.86 -0.21
N SER A 293 -30.76 -5.27 -1.17
CA SER A 293 -30.41 -3.97 -1.78
C SER A 293 -30.50 -2.79 -0.80
N GLN A 294 -31.39 -2.87 0.20
CA GLN A 294 -31.56 -1.77 1.17
C GLN A 294 -30.39 -1.68 2.15
N PHE A 295 -29.78 -2.80 2.50
CA PHE A 295 -28.70 -2.88 3.48
C PHE A 295 -27.30 -2.97 2.86
N ARG A 296 -27.20 -2.99 1.52
CA ARG A 296 -25.96 -3.07 0.73
C ARG A 296 -24.90 -2.06 1.18
N GLU A 297 -25.23 -0.77 1.12
CA GLU A 297 -24.28 0.30 1.47
C GLU A 297 -23.85 0.22 2.94
N ILE A 298 -24.77 -0.20 3.81
CA ILE A 298 -24.48 -0.33 5.25
C ILE A 298 -23.48 -1.48 5.47
N ILE A 299 -23.65 -2.64 4.83
CA ILE A 299 -22.74 -3.78 5.02
C ILE A 299 -21.35 -3.51 4.43
N ILE A 300 -21.26 -2.79 3.30
CA ILE A 300 -19.98 -2.32 2.73
C ILE A 300 -19.25 -1.45 3.77
N ILE A 301 -19.92 -0.43 4.30
CA ILE A 301 -19.33 0.49 5.29
C ILE A 301 -18.87 -0.24 6.57
N GLN A 302 -19.65 -1.20 7.08
CA GLN A 302 -19.22 -1.97 8.27
C GLN A 302 -18.03 -2.88 7.98
N LEU A 303 -17.98 -3.52 6.81
CA LEU A 303 -16.83 -4.33 6.38
C LEU A 303 -15.57 -3.47 6.21
N GLU A 304 -15.70 -2.25 5.70
CA GLU A 304 -14.58 -1.29 5.63
C GLU A 304 -14.10 -0.87 7.02
N TYR A 305 -14.99 -0.65 7.99
CA TYR A 305 -14.60 -0.37 9.37
C TYR A 305 -13.86 -1.55 10.02
N LEU A 306 -14.34 -2.79 9.87
CA LEU A 306 -13.62 -3.98 10.35
C LEU A 306 -12.27 -4.17 9.64
N THR A 307 -12.21 -3.88 8.33
CA THR A 307 -10.98 -3.89 7.53
C THR A 307 -9.97 -2.88 8.07
N CYS A 308 -10.39 -1.64 8.38
CA CYS A 308 -9.51 -0.62 8.94
C CYS A 308 -9.05 -0.95 10.36
N CYS A 309 -9.95 -1.44 11.21
CA CYS A 309 -9.64 -1.92 12.56
C CYS A 309 -8.62 -3.07 12.53
N GLY A 310 -8.89 -4.08 11.68
CA GLY A 310 -8.02 -5.23 11.47
C GLY A 310 -6.67 -4.89 10.84
N ARG A 311 -6.55 -3.75 10.14
CA ARG A 311 -5.27 -3.23 9.65
C ARG A 311 -4.47 -2.54 10.76
N GLY A 312 -5.09 -1.67 11.56
CA GLY A 312 -4.40 -0.94 12.62
C GLY A 312 -3.82 -1.87 13.71
N ILE A 313 -4.47 -3.00 14.00
CA ILE A 313 -3.92 -4.03 14.92
C ILE A 313 -2.79 -4.89 14.32
N GLN A 314 -2.32 -4.61 13.09
CA GLN A 314 -1.20 -5.33 12.51
C GLN A 314 0.12 -4.71 12.99
N PRO A 315 1.09 -5.50 13.45
CA PRO A 315 2.42 -4.96 13.72
C PRO A 315 3.01 -4.39 12.43
N PRO A 316 3.70 -3.23 12.48
CA PRO A 316 4.33 -2.67 11.29
C PRO A 316 5.33 -3.67 10.69
N ASP A 317 5.44 -3.67 9.35
CA ASP A 317 6.08 -4.76 8.57
C ASP A 317 7.54 -5.07 8.95
N GLU A 318 8.24 -4.15 9.63
CA GLU A 318 9.59 -4.38 10.19
C GLU A 318 9.62 -5.47 11.28
N ASN A 319 8.48 -5.80 11.89
CA ASN A 319 8.34 -6.83 12.93
C ASN A 319 7.83 -8.18 12.40
N LEU A 320 7.98 -8.46 11.10
CA LEU A 320 7.78 -9.79 10.52
C LEU A 320 8.88 -10.76 10.95
N ILE A 321 8.88 -11.14 12.24
CA ILE A 321 9.69 -12.22 12.78
C ILE A 321 9.37 -13.49 11.99
N VAL A 322 10.37 -14.06 11.32
CA VAL A 322 10.30 -15.42 10.81
C VAL A 322 10.21 -16.34 12.03
N ILE A 323 9.03 -16.87 12.29
CA ILE A 323 8.75 -17.65 13.50
C ILE A 323 9.35 -19.05 13.35
N ASP A 324 10.46 -19.30 14.04
CA ASP A 324 10.80 -20.67 14.47
C ASP A 324 9.76 -21.11 15.52
N GLU A 325 9.25 -22.34 15.41
CA GLU A 325 8.07 -22.84 16.13
C GLU A 325 8.23 -22.95 17.68
N ASP A 326 9.41 -22.65 18.21
CA ASP A 326 9.79 -22.88 19.61
C ASP A 326 9.66 -21.65 20.54
N ASP A 327 9.30 -20.45 20.06
CA ASP A 327 9.25 -19.29 20.96
C ASP A 327 8.06 -19.34 21.94
N SER A 328 8.40 -19.48 23.23
CA SER A 328 7.50 -19.54 24.38
C SER A 328 6.48 -18.38 24.46
N LYS A 329 6.81 -17.21 23.89
CA LYS A 329 5.91 -16.04 23.85
C LYS A 329 4.66 -16.29 23.00
N THR A 330 4.80 -17.01 21.89
CA THR A 330 3.69 -17.31 20.97
C THR A 330 2.63 -18.16 21.65
N LYS A 331 3.05 -19.16 22.43
CA LYS A 331 2.14 -20.02 23.23
C LYS A 331 1.38 -19.21 24.28
N HIS A 332 2.03 -18.27 24.96
CA HIS A 332 1.36 -17.42 25.95
C HIS A 332 0.34 -16.48 25.31
N SER A 333 0.68 -15.87 24.17
CA SER A 333 -0.24 -14.99 23.43
C SER A 333 -1.48 -15.72 22.92
N LEU A 334 -1.37 -16.99 22.51
CA LEU A 334 -2.53 -17.79 22.08
C LEU A 334 -3.52 -18.03 23.22
N THR A 335 -3.04 -18.41 24.42
CA THR A 335 -3.92 -18.70 25.58
C THR A 335 -4.75 -17.52 26.08
N VAL A 336 -4.34 -16.28 25.75
CA VAL A 336 -5.08 -15.05 26.10
C VAL A 336 -6.31 -14.87 25.19
N PHE A 337 -6.25 -15.37 23.95
CA PHE A 337 -7.34 -15.33 22.98
C PHE A 337 -8.32 -16.51 23.11
N ASP A 338 -8.06 -17.46 24.02
CA ASP A 338 -9.00 -18.55 24.38
C ASP A 338 -10.11 -18.09 25.34
N SER A 339 -10.15 -16.80 25.73
CA SER A 339 -11.17 -16.27 26.63
C SER A 339 -12.57 -16.20 25.98
N ILE A 340 -13.62 -16.44 26.77
CA ILE A 340 -15.02 -16.52 26.31
C ILE A 340 -15.43 -15.32 25.43
N PRO A 341 -15.16 -14.04 25.79
CA PRO A 341 -15.56 -12.89 24.96
C PRO A 341 -14.89 -12.87 23.58
N VAL A 342 -13.69 -13.42 23.46
CA VAL A 342 -12.95 -13.53 22.19
C VAL A 342 -13.55 -14.65 21.34
N GLN A 343 -13.87 -15.79 21.94
CA GLN A 343 -14.55 -16.89 21.25
C GLN A 343 -15.94 -16.49 20.77
N ASP A 344 -16.71 -15.74 21.57
CA ASP A 344 -18.00 -15.17 21.16
C ASP A 344 -17.87 -14.19 19.98
N LEU A 345 -16.82 -13.37 19.96
CA LEU A 345 -16.51 -12.47 18.84
C LEU A 345 -16.15 -13.26 17.57
N ILE A 346 -15.26 -14.25 17.66
CA ILE A 346 -14.82 -15.10 16.52
C ILE A 346 -16.00 -15.89 15.95
N ASN A 347 -16.87 -16.44 16.81
CA ASN A 347 -18.08 -17.14 16.40
C ASN A 347 -19.06 -16.19 15.68
N ALA A 348 -19.30 -15.00 16.24
CA ALA A 348 -20.15 -13.98 15.60
C ALA A 348 -19.59 -13.52 14.25
N LEU A 349 -18.28 -13.23 14.17
CA LEU A 349 -17.60 -12.89 12.91
C LEU A 349 -17.75 -14.01 11.88
N SER A 350 -17.58 -15.26 12.29
CA SER A 350 -17.73 -16.44 11.42
C SER A 350 -19.15 -16.60 10.87
N GLU A 351 -20.18 -16.41 11.70
CA GLU A 351 -21.58 -16.50 11.27
C GLU A 351 -21.99 -15.34 10.36
N ILE A 352 -21.57 -14.11 10.70
CA ILE A 352 -21.79 -12.91 9.88
C ILE A 352 -21.12 -13.05 8.52
N THR A 353 -19.84 -13.47 8.48
CA THR A 353 -19.07 -13.66 7.24
C THR A 353 -19.75 -14.65 6.29
N ARG A 354 -20.19 -15.81 6.80
CA ARG A 354 -20.96 -16.79 6.01
C ARG A 354 -22.27 -16.19 5.50
N SER A 355 -23.01 -15.52 6.37
CA SER A 355 -24.31 -14.93 6.02
C SER A 355 -24.18 -13.83 4.96
N ILE A 356 -23.14 -13.00 5.01
CA ILE A 356 -22.87 -11.98 3.98
C ILE A 356 -22.62 -12.65 2.63
N ALA A 357 -21.74 -13.66 2.60
CA ALA A 357 -21.41 -14.41 1.39
C ALA A 357 -22.58 -15.22 0.82
N GLU A 358 -23.63 -15.48 1.61
CA GLU A 358 -24.88 -16.08 1.15
C GLU A 358 -25.87 -15.04 0.61
N ILE A 359 -26.13 -13.96 1.37
CA ILE A 359 -27.15 -12.95 1.07
C ILE A 359 -26.75 -12.09 -0.12
N TRP A 360 -25.52 -11.60 -0.16
CA TRP A 360 -24.98 -10.74 -1.22
C TRP A 360 -24.09 -11.51 -2.20
N CYS A 361 -24.36 -12.80 -2.40
CA CYS A 361 -23.54 -13.67 -3.26
C CYS A 361 -23.44 -13.22 -4.73
N GLN A 362 -24.30 -12.30 -5.18
CA GLN A 362 -24.32 -11.71 -6.53
C GLN A 362 -23.75 -10.28 -6.60
N ASP A 363 -23.32 -9.70 -5.47
CA ASP A 363 -22.84 -8.32 -5.39
C ASP A 363 -21.31 -8.29 -5.26
N ASN A 364 -20.63 -8.05 -6.38
CA ASN A 364 -19.18 -8.11 -6.44
C ASN A 364 -18.49 -7.14 -5.45
N GLU A 365 -19.08 -5.96 -5.19
CA GLU A 365 -18.47 -4.97 -4.28
C GLU A 365 -18.57 -5.41 -2.82
N VAL A 366 -19.70 -6.01 -2.41
CA VAL A 366 -19.85 -6.60 -1.07
C VAL A 366 -18.88 -7.77 -0.89
N ILE A 367 -18.73 -8.63 -1.90
CA ILE A 367 -17.78 -9.75 -1.87
C ILE A 367 -16.33 -9.26 -1.88
N GLU A 368 -16.00 -8.20 -2.62
CA GLU A 368 -14.68 -7.57 -2.61
C GLU A 368 -14.33 -7.04 -1.21
N CYS A 369 -15.23 -6.30 -0.56
CA CYS A 369 -15.03 -5.83 0.82
C CYS A 369 -14.96 -6.96 1.84
N LEU A 370 -15.74 -8.04 1.66
CA LEU A 370 -15.65 -9.23 2.50
C LEU A 370 -14.29 -9.93 2.36
N CYS A 371 -13.79 -10.09 1.12
CA CYS A 371 -12.48 -10.67 0.85
C CYS A 371 -11.35 -9.79 1.39
N LYS A 372 -11.45 -8.45 1.27
CA LYS A 372 -10.50 -7.49 1.88
C LYS A 372 -10.42 -7.66 3.41
N PHE A 373 -11.55 -7.80 4.09
CA PHE A 373 -11.60 -8.08 5.52
C PHE A 373 -10.95 -9.44 5.86
N LEU A 374 -11.31 -10.52 5.15
CA LEU A 374 -10.74 -11.85 5.37
C LEU A 374 -9.21 -11.87 5.18
N ASN A 375 -8.70 -11.23 4.11
CA ASN A 375 -7.28 -11.13 3.81
C ASN A 375 -6.45 -10.45 4.91
N ILE A 376 -7.07 -9.60 5.72
CA ILE A 376 -6.42 -8.92 6.84
C ILE A 376 -6.22 -9.85 8.05
N GLY A 377 -7.14 -10.80 8.25
CA GLY A 377 -7.10 -11.80 9.31
C GLY A 377 -6.31 -13.08 8.99
N ILE A 378 -6.03 -13.36 7.71
CA ILE A 378 -5.25 -14.53 7.26
C ILE A 378 -3.77 -14.33 7.57
N ARG A 379 -3.31 -14.85 8.71
CA ARG A 379 -1.94 -14.68 9.24
C ARG A 379 -1.47 -15.92 10.01
N ILE A 380 -0.14 -16.06 10.18
CA ILE A 380 0.47 -17.17 10.95
C ILE A 380 0.03 -17.13 12.42
N THR A 381 0.04 -15.93 13.02
CA THR A 381 -0.56 -15.67 14.32
C THR A 381 -1.92 -15.00 14.09
N PRO A 382 -3.05 -15.66 14.42
CA PRO A 382 -4.37 -15.06 14.30
C PRO A 382 -4.52 -13.93 15.33
N ASN A 383 -5.34 -12.93 14.98
CA ASN A 383 -5.71 -11.84 15.87
C ASN A 383 -7.22 -11.92 16.21
N LEU A 384 -7.67 -11.02 17.08
CA LEU A 384 -9.06 -10.93 17.56
C LEU A 384 -10.13 -10.78 16.45
N LEU A 385 -9.73 -10.35 15.24
CA LEU A 385 -10.61 -10.15 14.08
C LEU A 385 -10.38 -11.19 12.96
N SER A 386 -9.58 -12.23 13.23
CA SER A 386 -9.34 -13.33 12.29
C SER A 386 -10.52 -14.32 12.26
N VAL A 387 -11.00 -14.66 11.06
CA VAL A 387 -11.94 -15.78 10.86
C VAL A 387 -11.13 -17.08 10.71
N PRO A 388 -11.47 -18.18 11.41
CA PRO A 388 -10.64 -19.41 11.42
C PRO A 388 -10.51 -20.06 10.03
N PHE A 389 -9.37 -20.73 9.80
CA PHE A 389 -9.04 -21.44 8.55
C PHE A 389 -10.14 -22.43 8.14
N GLU A 390 -10.66 -23.18 9.11
CA GLU A 390 -11.70 -24.20 9.00
C GLU A 390 -13.04 -23.62 8.53
N ILE A 391 -13.23 -22.30 8.66
CA ILE A 391 -14.40 -21.58 8.18
C ILE A 391 -14.12 -20.91 6.84
N VAL A 392 -12.96 -20.27 6.68
CA VAL A 392 -12.60 -19.53 5.47
C VAL A 392 -12.43 -20.44 4.26
N VAL A 393 -11.83 -21.63 4.41
CA VAL A 393 -11.62 -22.54 3.26
C VAL A 393 -12.94 -23.09 2.70
N PRO A 394 -13.88 -23.65 3.48
CA PRO A 394 -15.19 -24.07 2.97
C PRO A 394 -16.01 -22.89 2.40
N LEU A 395 -15.86 -21.69 2.97
CA LEU A 395 -16.50 -20.48 2.46
C LEU A 395 -16.00 -20.14 1.05
N ILE A 396 -14.68 -20.00 0.86
CA ILE A 396 -14.06 -19.74 -0.45
C ILE A 396 -14.56 -20.76 -1.49
N LYS A 397 -14.52 -22.07 -1.15
CA LYS A 397 -14.98 -23.13 -2.06
C LYS A 397 -16.44 -22.95 -2.47
N SER A 398 -17.35 -22.85 -1.50
CA SER A 398 -18.79 -22.81 -1.75
C SER A 398 -19.27 -21.50 -2.40
N SER A 399 -18.65 -20.37 -2.04
CA SER A 399 -18.95 -19.08 -2.65
C SER A 399 -18.42 -18.97 -4.07
N PHE A 400 -17.18 -19.39 -4.35
CA PHE A 400 -16.63 -19.38 -5.72
C PHE A 400 -17.37 -20.35 -6.66
N GLN A 401 -17.78 -21.53 -6.17
CA GLN A 401 -18.65 -22.45 -6.92
C GLN A 401 -20.01 -21.83 -7.29
N ARG A 402 -20.54 -20.93 -6.45
CA ARG A 402 -21.83 -20.26 -6.69
C ARG A 402 -21.69 -19.06 -7.63
N HIS A 403 -20.72 -18.19 -7.37
CA HIS A 403 -20.39 -17.02 -8.18
C HIS A 403 -18.85 -16.85 -8.24
N PRO A 404 -18.21 -17.09 -9.40
CA PRO A 404 -16.76 -17.19 -9.50
C PRO A 404 -16.06 -15.83 -9.59
N TYR A 405 -16.11 -15.04 -8.51
CA TYR A 405 -15.38 -13.76 -8.44
C TYR A 405 -13.87 -13.96 -8.18
N ALA A 406 -13.02 -13.15 -8.82
CA ALA A 406 -11.57 -13.22 -8.68
C ALA A 406 -11.08 -13.00 -7.24
N ASN A 407 -11.80 -12.21 -6.43
CA ASN A 407 -11.47 -11.93 -5.03
C ASN A 407 -11.40 -13.18 -4.15
N TRP A 408 -12.19 -14.23 -4.46
CA TRP A 408 -12.12 -15.52 -3.76
C TRP A 408 -10.82 -16.28 -4.08
N LEU A 409 -10.35 -16.20 -5.33
CA LEU A 409 -9.06 -16.77 -5.73
C LEU A 409 -7.89 -16.01 -5.08
N GLU A 410 -7.97 -14.69 -4.99
CA GLU A 410 -6.98 -13.86 -4.27
C GLU A 410 -6.95 -14.18 -2.78
N THR A 411 -8.11 -14.41 -2.17
CA THR A 411 -8.19 -14.87 -0.77
C THR A 411 -7.58 -16.25 -0.60
N ALA A 412 -7.79 -17.17 -1.55
CA ALA A 412 -7.12 -18.46 -1.58
C ALA A 412 -5.59 -18.32 -1.77
N VAL A 413 -5.10 -17.34 -2.53
CA VAL A 413 -3.66 -17.04 -2.65
C VAL A 413 -3.08 -16.65 -1.28
N GLN A 414 -3.78 -15.87 -0.47
CA GLN A 414 -3.31 -15.53 0.89
C GLN A 414 -3.32 -16.75 1.81
N ILE A 415 -4.38 -17.56 1.80
CA ILE A 415 -4.45 -18.83 2.54
C ILE A 415 -3.25 -19.72 2.22
N VAL A 416 -2.91 -19.94 0.94
CA VAL A 416 -1.76 -20.77 0.54
C VAL A 416 -0.42 -20.11 0.86
N THR A 417 -0.36 -18.77 0.91
CA THR A 417 0.85 -18.02 1.31
C THR A 417 1.22 -18.27 2.77
N VAL A 418 0.21 -18.30 3.64
CA VAL A 418 0.35 -18.47 5.09
C VAL A 418 0.43 -19.94 5.47
N TYR A 419 -0.57 -20.74 5.10
CA TYR A 419 -0.75 -22.12 5.56
C TYR A 419 -0.13 -23.17 4.64
N GLY A 420 0.28 -22.80 3.42
CA GLY A 420 0.73 -23.77 2.40
C GLY A 420 1.92 -24.64 2.82
N SER A 421 2.84 -24.11 3.62
CA SER A 421 4.01 -24.86 4.10
C SER A 421 3.77 -25.66 5.38
N SER A 422 2.57 -25.58 5.99
CA SER A 422 2.21 -26.36 7.19
C SER A 422 1.64 -27.74 6.78
N PRO A 423 2.14 -28.85 7.36
CA PRO A 423 1.69 -30.20 7.01
C PRO A 423 0.23 -30.46 7.42
N ASN A 424 -0.28 -29.75 8.44
CA ASN A 424 -1.58 -30.02 9.04
C ASN A 424 -2.77 -29.63 8.14
N HIS A 425 -2.57 -28.70 7.20
CA HIS A 425 -3.63 -28.16 6.34
C HIS A 425 -3.67 -28.78 4.94
N GLY A 426 -2.78 -29.75 4.64
CA GLY A 426 -2.59 -30.26 3.28
C GLY A 426 -3.83 -30.86 2.63
N VAL A 427 -4.72 -31.49 3.40
CA VAL A 427 -5.97 -32.11 2.91
C VAL A 427 -6.96 -31.03 2.46
N ASP A 428 -7.24 -30.05 3.32
CA ASP A 428 -8.20 -28.96 3.02
C ASP A 428 -7.69 -28.06 1.89
N LEU A 429 -6.37 -27.81 1.84
CA LEU A 429 -5.75 -27.07 0.74
C LEU A 429 -5.83 -27.82 -0.60
N MET A 430 -5.68 -29.16 -0.59
CA MET A 430 -5.83 -29.98 -1.79
C MET A 430 -7.29 -30.00 -2.29
N ASP A 431 -8.25 -30.18 -1.38
CA ASP A 431 -9.69 -30.15 -1.69
C ASP A 431 -10.14 -28.76 -2.18
N MET A 432 -9.59 -27.68 -1.61
CA MET A 432 -9.75 -26.32 -2.11
C MET A 432 -9.18 -26.17 -3.53
N LEU A 433 -7.95 -26.62 -3.78
CA LEU A 433 -7.31 -26.56 -5.11
C LEU A 433 -8.11 -27.31 -6.18
N ILE A 434 -8.60 -28.51 -5.87
CA ILE A 434 -9.46 -29.33 -6.74
C ILE A 434 -10.75 -28.57 -7.07
N SER A 435 -11.42 -28.02 -6.06
CA SER A 435 -12.66 -27.27 -6.22
C SER A 435 -12.47 -26.02 -7.09
N LEU A 436 -11.52 -25.16 -6.73
CA LEU A 436 -11.28 -23.89 -7.43
C LEU A 436 -10.80 -24.10 -8.88
N THR A 437 -9.95 -25.11 -9.10
CA THR A 437 -9.50 -25.50 -10.46
C THR A 437 -10.66 -25.99 -11.30
N SER A 438 -11.50 -26.89 -10.75
CA SER A 438 -12.66 -27.43 -11.46
C SER A 438 -13.63 -26.32 -11.86
N THR A 439 -13.98 -25.43 -10.93
CA THR A 439 -14.85 -24.27 -11.22
C THR A 439 -14.23 -23.32 -12.25
N THR A 440 -12.94 -22.99 -12.13
CA THR A 440 -12.27 -22.06 -13.07
C THR A 440 -12.25 -22.63 -14.49
N ILE A 441 -11.83 -23.89 -14.67
CA ILE A 441 -11.76 -24.53 -16.00
C ILE A 441 -13.17 -24.76 -16.59
N GLN A 442 -14.19 -25.00 -15.76
CA GLN A 442 -15.58 -25.12 -16.22
C GLN A 442 -16.21 -23.77 -16.60
N HIS A 443 -15.77 -22.67 -16.00
CA HIS A 443 -16.27 -21.31 -16.26
C HIS A 443 -15.52 -20.64 -17.42
N VAL A 444 -14.21 -20.86 -17.52
CA VAL A 444 -13.31 -20.29 -18.53
C VAL A 444 -12.66 -21.44 -19.32
N ARG A 445 -13.29 -21.84 -20.41
CA ARG A 445 -12.97 -23.04 -21.22
C ARG A 445 -12.11 -22.73 -22.43
N ASN A 446 -12.20 -21.51 -22.95
CA ASN A 446 -11.52 -21.11 -24.17
C ASN A 446 -10.90 -19.71 -24.06
N LYS A 447 -10.06 -19.36 -25.04
CA LYS A 447 -9.32 -18.10 -25.04
C LYS A 447 -10.24 -16.85 -25.09
N THR A 448 -11.39 -16.92 -25.73
CA THR A 448 -12.33 -15.78 -25.78
C THR A 448 -12.88 -15.49 -24.38
N GLU A 449 -13.22 -16.53 -23.62
CA GLU A 449 -13.64 -16.41 -22.22
C GLU A 449 -12.48 -15.93 -21.32
N MET A 450 -11.23 -16.31 -21.61
CA MET A 450 -10.07 -15.79 -20.87
C MET A 450 -9.87 -14.28 -21.04
N GLU A 451 -10.12 -13.74 -22.23
CA GLU A 451 -10.07 -12.28 -22.47
C GLU A 451 -11.33 -11.57 -21.95
N GLN A 452 -12.44 -12.29 -21.73
CA GLN A 452 -13.67 -11.77 -21.10
C GLN A 452 -13.57 -11.71 -19.57
N TYR A 453 -12.87 -12.66 -18.95
CA TYR A 453 -12.68 -12.78 -17.49
C TYR A 453 -11.19 -12.75 -17.07
N PRO A 454 -10.43 -11.72 -17.47
CA PRO A 454 -8.97 -11.69 -17.27
C PRO A 454 -8.56 -11.57 -15.80
N ASP A 455 -9.44 -11.04 -14.95
CA ASP A 455 -9.30 -10.98 -13.49
C ASP A 455 -9.30 -12.39 -12.87
N ILE A 456 -10.27 -13.24 -13.24
CA ILE A 456 -10.32 -14.65 -12.82
C ILE A 456 -9.08 -15.39 -13.30
N VAL A 457 -8.70 -15.20 -14.56
CA VAL A 457 -7.52 -15.85 -15.17
C VAL A 457 -6.24 -15.43 -14.45
N ASN A 458 -6.04 -14.13 -14.22
CA ASN A 458 -4.90 -13.60 -13.47
C ASN A 458 -4.83 -14.21 -12.07
N SER A 459 -5.91 -14.15 -11.30
CA SER A 459 -5.92 -14.56 -9.90
C SER A 459 -5.87 -16.09 -9.75
N TYR A 460 -6.34 -16.85 -10.76
CA TYR A 460 -6.10 -18.29 -10.85
C TYR A 460 -4.62 -18.63 -11.12
N PHE A 461 -3.95 -17.94 -12.05
CA PHE A 461 -2.52 -18.13 -12.27
C PHE A 461 -1.68 -17.78 -11.04
N LEU A 462 -2.05 -16.73 -10.30
CA LEU A 462 -1.44 -16.41 -9.00
C LEU A 462 -1.63 -17.54 -7.99
N LEU A 463 -2.82 -18.15 -7.94
CA LEU A 463 -3.13 -19.28 -7.04
C LEU A 463 -2.27 -20.50 -7.34
N ILE A 464 -2.28 -21.02 -8.58
CA ILE A 464 -1.50 -22.21 -8.92
C ILE A 464 0.01 -21.96 -8.84
N THR A 465 0.48 -20.74 -9.10
CA THR A 465 1.87 -20.35 -8.84
C THR A 465 2.20 -20.37 -7.34
N LYS A 466 1.27 -19.96 -6.47
CA LYS A 466 1.49 -19.98 -5.02
C LYS A 466 1.56 -21.42 -4.49
N PHE A 467 0.66 -22.29 -4.94
CA PHE A 467 0.74 -23.74 -4.65
C PHE A 467 2.08 -24.32 -5.10
N LEU A 468 2.50 -24.06 -6.35
CA LEU A 468 3.78 -24.51 -6.89
C LEU A 468 4.98 -24.06 -6.02
N LYS A 469 4.95 -22.86 -5.44
CA LYS A 469 6.03 -22.33 -4.59
C LYS A 469 6.00 -22.78 -3.12
N LYS A 470 4.82 -23.05 -2.56
CA LYS A 470 4.64 -23.29 -1.12
C LYS A 470 4.38 -24.76 -0.75
N CYS A 471 3.69 -25.48 -1.62
CA CYS A 471 3.32 -26.89 -1.45
C CYS A 471 3.21 -27.61 -2.81
N PRO A 472 4.30 -27.67 -3.61
CA PRO A 472 4.28 -28.24 -4.96
C PRO A 472 3.72 -29.66 -5.03
N LEU A 473 3.94 -30.48 -3.99
CA LEU A 473 3.43 -31.85 -3.90
C LEU A 473 1.91 -31.95 -4.01
N LEU A 474 1.15 -30.95 -3.52
CA LEU A 474 -0.32 -30.96 -3.62
C LEU A 474 -0.78 -30.73 -5.08
N LEU A 475 -0.10 -29.84 -5.80
CA LEU A 475 -0.36 -29.58 -7.23
C LEU A 475 -0.02 -30.82 -8.09
N TYR A 476 1.08 -31.51 -7.79
CA TYR A 476 1.49 -32.73 -8.50
C TYR A 476 0.70 -33.98 -8.09
N SER A 477 -0.06 -33.94 -6.99
CA SER A 477 -0.94 -35.02 -6.55
C SER A 477 -2.36 -34.90 -7.11
N LEU A 478 -2.65 -33.89 -7.94
CA LEU A 478 -3.93 -33.75 -8.62
C LEU A 478 -4.18 -34.90 -9.62
N PRO A 479 -5.45 -35.27 -9.88
CA PRO A 479 -5.78 -36.22 -10.93
C PRO A 479 -5.21 -35.80 -12.29
N SER A 480 -4.66 -36.74 -13.06
CA SER A 480 -3.94 -36.44 -14.31
C SER A 480 -4.77 -35.65 -15.33
N GLU A 481 -6.07 -35.91 -15.42
CA GLU A 481 -6.99 -35.15 -16.29
C GLU A 481 -7.08 -33.67 -15.88
N MET A 482 -7.19 -33.39 -14.58
CA MET A 482 -7.23 -32.04 -14.04
C MET A 482 -5.91 -31.32 -14.27
N PHE A 483 -4.79 -31.99 -14.01
CA PHE A 483 -3.46 -31.43 -14.23
C PHE A 483 -3.19 -31.12 -15.72
N ASN A 484 -3.61 -32.01 -16.63
CA ASN A 484 -3.57 -31.76 -18.08
C ASN A 484 -4.47 -30.59 -18.49
N GLY A 485 -5.62 -30.41 -17.82
CA GLY A 485 -6.47 -29.23 -17.94
C GLY A 485 -5.73 -27.94 -17.56
N ILE A 486 -5.03 -27.92 -16.42
CA ILE A 486 -4.20 -26.78 -15.98
C ILE A 486 -3.13 -26.46 -17.03
N MET A 487 -2.41 -27.47 -17.55
CA MET A 487 -1.36 -27.23 -18.55
C MET A 487 -1.92 -26.68 -19.87
N THR A 488 -3.05 -27.21 -20.34
CA THR A 488 -3.74 -26.72 -21.55
C THR A 488 -4.22 -25.28 -21.37
N PHE A 489 -4.81 -24.97 -20.21
CA PHE A 489 -5.21 -23.62 -19.82
C PHE A 489 -4.01 -22.66 -19.75
N SER A 490 -2.87 -23.14 -19.25
CA SER A 490 -1.63 -22.36 -19.13
C SER A 490 -1.01 -22.03 -20.48
N VAL A 491 -0.99 -22.98 -21.42
CA VAL A 491 -0.55 -22.75 -22.81
C VAL A 491 -1.42 -21.69 -23.49
N ALA A 492 -2.75 -21.78 -23.38
CA ALA A 492 -3.66 -20.77 -23.92
C ALA A 492 -3.45 -19.37 -23.27
N GLY A 493 -3.14 -19.34 -21.97
CA GLY A 493 -2.82 -18.13 -21.20
C GLY A 493 -1.59 -17.37 -21.69
N LEU A 494 -0.58 -18.06 -22.24
CA LEU A 494 0.61 -17.42 -22.83
C LEU A 494 0.30 -16.59 -24.09
N GLY A 495 -0.85 -16.82 -24.73
CA GLY A 495 -1.26 -16.12 -25.93
C GLY A 495 -2.15 -14.90 -25.72
N LEU A 496 -2.52 -14.57 -24.47
CA LEU A 496 -3.49 -13.51 -24.13
C LEU A 496 -2.97 -12.10 -24.40
N GLN A 497 -3.87 -11.16 -24.70
CA GLN A 497 -3.55 -9.75 -24.88
C GLN A 497 -3.65 -8.94 -23.58
N GLU A 498 -4.51 -9.35 -22.64
CA GLU A 498 -4.58 -8.70 -21.31
C GLU A 498 -3.27 -8.88 -20.54
N ARG A 499 -2.78 -7.78 -19.94
CA ARG A 499 -1.44 -7.63 -19.40
C ARG A 499 -1.21 -8.35 -18.07
N LEU A 500 -2.18 -8.37 -17.17
CA LEU A 500 -2.04 -8.99 -15.85
C LEU A 500 -2.17 -10.51 -15.97
N ALA A 501 -3.19 -10.99 -16.66
CA ALA A 501 -3.42 -12.41 -16.96
C ALA A 501 -2.20 -13.03 -17.68
N LEU A 502 -1.72 -12.41 -18.76
CA LEU A 502 -0.51 -12.86 -19.46
C LEU A 502 0.73 -12.86 -18.55
N LYS A 503 0.95 -11.79 -17.77
CA LYS A 503 2.11 -11.71 -16.86
C LYS A 503 2.07 -12.84 -15.82
N SER A 504 0.90 -13.14 -15.28
CA SER A 504 0.70 -14.22 -14.30
C SER A 504 0.83 -15.62 -14.93
N ALA A 505 0.37 -15.82 -16.17
CA ALA A 505 0.58 -17.05 -16.94
C ALA A 505 2.07 -17.31 -17.25
N VAL A 506 2.78 -16.28 -17.74
CA VAL A 506 4.23 -16.32 -18.01
C VAL A 506 5.02 -16.59 -16.72
N ASN A 507 4.60 -15.98 -15.61
CA ASN A 507 5.19 -16.24 -14.30
C ASN A 507 4.95 -17.69 -13.85
N PHE A 508 3.73 -18.23 -13.95
CA PHE A 508 3.44 -19.63 -13.62
C PHE A 508 4.33 -20.60 -14.41
N ILE A 509 4.39 -20.47 -15.74
CA ILE A 509 5.23 -21.33 -16.59
C ILE A 509 6.72 -21.14 -16.28
N GLY A 510 7.17 -19.90 -16.05
CA GLY A 510 8.56 -19.59 -15.68
C GLY A 510 8.99 -20.20 -14.35
N GLU A 511 8.07 -20.30 -13.39
CA GLU A 511 8.28 -21.01 -12.13
C GLU A 511 8.25 -22.53 -12.36
N PHE A 512 7.25 -23.04 -13.09
CA PHE A 512 7.06 -24.46 -13.39
C PHE A 512 8.30 -25.10 -14.03
N VAL A 513 8.82 -24.48 -15.10
CA VAL A 513 10.04 -24.90 -15.80
C VAL A 513 11.29 -24.77 -14.91
N GLY A 514 11.26 -23.88 -13.92
CA GLY A 514 12.38 -23.60 -13.01
C GLY A 514 12.33 -24.32 -11.66
N GLN A 515 11.37 -25.21 -11.41
CA GLN A 515 11.28 -25.95 -10.14
C GLN A 515 12.35 -27.04 -10.05
N ASP A 516 13.18 -27.02 -9.02
CA ASP A 516 14.06 -28.14 -8.68
C ASP A 516 13.30 -29.24 -7.93
N TYR A 517 13.60 -30.51 -8.21
CA TYR A 517 12.85 -31.65 -7.70
C TYR A 517 13.75 -32.55 -6.85
N GLU A 518 13.50 -32.59 -5.54
CA GLU A 518 14.22 -33.48 -4.61
C GLU A 518 13.77 -34.96 -4.71
N ASN A 519 12.67 -35.24 -5.41
CA ASN A 519 12.06 -36.57 -5.48
C ASN A 519 11.95 -37.08 -6.93
N ASP A 520 12.78 -38.08 -7.27
CA ASP A 520 12.92 -38.72 -8.57
C ASP A 520 11.60 -39.14 -9.25
N LYS A 521 10.57 -39.51 -8.46
CA LYS A 521 9.27 -39.93 -9.02
C LYS A 521 8.48 -38.75 -9.57
N PHE A 522 8.50 -37.62 -8.86
CA PHE A 522 7.84 -36.39 -9.33
C PHE A 522 8.62 -35.75 -10.47
N ALA A 523 9.96 -35.76 -10.41
CA ALA A 523 10.81 -35.27 -11.49
C ALA A 523 10.44 -35.89 -12.85
N LYS A 524 10.37 -37.23 -12.92
CA LYS A 524 9.97 -37.96 -14.15
C LYS A 524 8.55 -37.65 -14.62
N GLY A 525 7.62 -37.46 -13.69
CA GLY A 525 6.25 -37.06 -14.02
C GLY A 525 6.21 -35.70 -14.71
N ILE A 526 6.99 -34.75 -14.22
CA ILE A 526 7.03 -33.37 -14.73
C ILE A 526 7.87 -33.28 -16.02
N GLU A 527 8.92 -34.08 -16.16
CA GLU A 527 9.61 -34.29 -17.43
C GLU A 527 8.64 -34.77 -18.52
N ASN A 528 7.80 -35.78 -18.24
CA ASN A 528 6.80 -36.27 -19.20
C ASN A 528 5.78 -35.17 -19.58
N VAL A 529 5.37 -34.33 -18.63
CA VAL A 529 4.51 -33.16 -18.90
C VAL A 529 5.23 -32.17 -19.81
N MET A 530 6.49 -31.85 -19.53
CA MET A 530 7.28 -30.94 -20.37
C MET A 530 7.56 -31.50 -21.76
N MET A 531 7.71 -32.82 -21.92
CA MET A 531 7.79 -33.45 -23.24
C MET A 531 6.44 -33.45 -23.98
N THR A 532 5.31 -33.40 -23.27
CA THR A 532 3.97 -33.34 -23.85
C THR A 532 3.60 -31.93 -24.30
N TYR A 533 3.83 -30.91 -23.47
CA TYR A 533 3.38 -29.53 -23.71
C TYR A 533 4.49 -28.55 -24.13
N GLY A 534 5.77 -28.95 -24.06
CA GLY A 534 6.91 -28.05 -24.27
C GLY A 534 6.97 -27.42 -25.66
N LEU A 535 6.54 -28.15 -26.70
CA LEU A 535 6.43 -27.63 -28.07
C LEU A 535 5.42 -26.47 -28.15
N ASP A 536 4.25 -26.61 -27.53
CA ASP A 536 3.20 -25.58 -27.58
C ASP A 536 3.51 -24.38 -26.68
N ILE A 537 4.12 -24.61 -25.51
CA ILE A 537 4.68 -23.53 -24.67
C ILE A 537 5.70 -22.74 -25.50
N MET A 538 6.65 -23.42 -26.15
CA MET A 538 7.65 -22.76 -26.99
C MET A 538 7.02 -22.03 -28.18
N ARG A 539 5.98 -22.60 -28.81
CA ARG A 539 5.23 -21.95 -29.90
C ARG A 539 4.64 -20.61 -29.45
N GLU A 540 3.92 -20.56 -28.34
CA GLU A 540 3.32 -19.32 -27.84
C GLU A 540 4.36 -18.29 -27.38
N LEU A 541 5.44 -18.71 -26.70
CA LEU A 541 6.56 -17.82 -26.37
C LEU A 541 7.19 -17.19 -27.63
N LEU A 542 7.44 -18.00 -28.67
CA LEU A 542 8.02 -17.53 -29.93
C LEU A 542 7.07 -16.63 -30.73
N LEU A 543 5.75 -16.90 -30.72
CA LEU A 543 4.77 -16.00 -31.31
C LEU A 543 4.71 -14.65 -30.58
N GLY A 544 4.78 -14.66 -29.25
CA GLY A 544 4.88 -13.45 -28.42
C GLY A 544 6.10 -12.60 -28.78
N ILE A 545 7.27 -13.24 -28.88
CA ILE A 545 8.52 -12.63 -29.35
C ILE A 545 8.40 -12.18 -30.82
N GLY A 546 7.70 -12.94 -31.67
CA GLY A 546 7.47 -12.67 -33.09
C GLY A 546 6.60 -11.46 -33.39
N GLY A 547 5.86 -10.96 -32.40
CA GLY A 547 5.05 -9.74 -32.55
C GLY A 547 3.56 -9.90 -32.26
N LYS A 548 3.10 -11.11 -31.93
CA LYS A 548 1.72 -11.36 -31.44
C LYS A 548 1.41 -10.62 -30.14
N LEU A 549 2.44 -10.26 -29.37
CA LEU A 549 2.34 -9.55 -28.09
C LEU A 549 3.13 -8.22 -28.08
N PRO A 550 2.74 -7.24 -27.24
CA PRO A 550 3.46 -5.97 -27.08
C PRO A 550 4.93 -6.16 -26.66
N ARG A 551 5.82 -5.26 -27.12
CA ARG A 551 7.27 -5.32 -26.83
C ARG A 551 7.61 -5.34 -25.34
N SER A 552 6.79 -4.73 -24.49
CA SER A 552 6.95 -4.71 -23.04
C SER A 552 7.01 -6.11 -22.39
N PHE A 553 6.46 -7.14 -23.03
CA PHE A 553 6.49 -8.52 -22.51
C PHE A 553 7.77 -9.29 -22.86
N ILE A 554 8.62 -8.80 -23.78
CA ILE A 554 9.86 -9.50 -24.17
C ILE A 554 10.74 -9.73 -22.93
N GLY A 555 10.81 -8.76 -22.01
CA GLY A 555 11.54 -8.88 -20.75
C GLY A 555 11.01 -9.97 -19.80
N SER A 556 9.73 -10.35 -19.92
CA SER A 556 9.08 -11.42 -19.15
C SER A 556 9.12 -12.77 -19.85
N LEU A 557 9.01 -12.80 -21.19
CA LEU A 557 9.06 -14.03 -22.00
C LEU A 557 10.48 -14.60 -22.10
N SER A 558 11.50 -13.74 -22.22
CA SER A 558 12.90 -14.17 -22.42
C SER A 558 13.46 -15.04 -21.29
N PRO A 559 13.24 -14.75 -19.99
CA PRO A 559 13.66 -15.63 -18.89
C PRO A 559 13.00 -17.02 -18.91
N VAL A 560 11.76 -17.13 -19.39
CA VAL A 560 11.07 -18.43 -19.49
C VAL A 560 11.69 -19.26 -20.62
N LEU A 561 11.87 -18.66 -21.80
CA LEU A 561 12.55 -19.32 -22.91
C LEU A 561 13.98 -19.72 -22.55
N TYR A 562 14.71 -18.87 -21.81
CA TYR A 562 16.05 -19.17 -21.29
C TYR A 562 16.03 -20.44 -20.43
N LYS A 563 15.18 -20.48 -19.38
CA LYS A 563 15.02 -21.65 -18.51
C LYS A 563 14.70 -22.93 -19.30
N MET A 564 13.82 -22.86 -20.30
CA MET A 564 13.50 -24.01 -21.16
C MET A 564 14.73 -24.49 -21.93
N THR A 565 15.45 -23.58 -22.61
CA THR A 565 16.64 -23.92 -23.40
C THR A 565 17.82 -24.39 -22.56
N GLU A 566 17.91 -23.95 -21.30
CA GLU A 566 18.96 -24.35 -20.37
C GLU A 566 18.72 -25.74 -19.78
N ARG A 567 17.47 -26.05 -19.39
CA ARG A 567 17.09 -27.30 -18.74
C ARG A 567 16.80 -28.44 -19.73
N TYR A 568 16.07 -28.16 -20.80
CA TYR A 568 15.61 -29.15 -21.79
C TYR A 568 16.36 -28.96 -23.11
N ILE A 569 17.69 -29.05 -23.10
CA ILE A 569 18.56 -28.65 -24.22
C ILE A 569 18.22 -29.40 -25.52
N GLU A 570 18.07 -30.73 -25.45
CA GLU A 570 17.85 -31.56 -26.65
C GLU A 570 16.44 -31.38 -27.21
N ALA A 571 15.42 -31.47 -26.35
CA ALA A 571 14.04 -31.23 -26.74
C ALA A 571 13.82 -29.80 -27.24
N SER A 572 14.43 -28.78 -26.61
CA SER A 572 14.39 -27.39 -27.09
C SER A 572 15.03 -27.23 -28.47
N ARG A 573 16.11 -27.97 -28.77
CA ARG A 573 16.73 -27.96 -30.11
C ARG A 573 15.78 -28.56 -31.15
N GLU A 574 15.09 -29.64 -30.81
CA GLU A 574 14.08 -30.27 -31.67
C GLU A 574 12.86 -29.35 -31.89
N TRP A 575 12.26 -28.83 -30.82
CA TRP A 575 11.12 -27.91 -30.88
C TRP A 575 11.42 -26.64 -31.66
N LEU A 576 12.59 -26.01 -31.46
CA LEU A 576 13.05 -24.88 -32.26
C LEU A 576 13.22 -25.27 -33.74
N GLY A 577 13.74 -26.46 -34.02
CA GLY A 577 13.90 -26.98 -35.37
C GLY A 577 12.57 -27.17 -36.10
N ILE A 578 11.57 -27.72 -35.41
CA ILE A 578 10.20 -27.89 -35.92
C ILE A 578 9.55 -26.53 -36.18
N LEU A 579 9.49 -25.66 -35.16
CA LEU A 579 8.74 -24.40 -35.21
C LEU A 579 9.36 -23.39 -36.18
N LEU A 580 10.69 -23.25 -36.21
CA LEU A 580 11.36 -22.29 -37.11
C LEU A 580 11.49 -22.80 -38.56
N ALA A 581 11.12 -24.05 -38.83
CA ALA A 581 10.95 -24.55 -40.19
C ALA A 581 9.58 -24.17 -40.80
N GLU A 582 8.60 -23.72 -40.00
CA GLU A 582 7.30 -23.29 -40.51
C GLU A 582 7.41 -21.95 -41.28
N ASP A 583 6.76 -21.89 -42.44
CA ASP A 583 6.65 -20.68 -43.24
C ASP A 583 5.86 -19.60 -42.49
N ASN A 584 6.32 -18.34 -42.59
CA ASN A 584 5.78 -17.18 -41.87
C ASN A 584 5.80 -17.27 -40.32
N PHE A 585 6.41 -18.30 -39.73
CA PHE A 585 6.59 -18.42 -38.28
C PHE A 585 7.97 -17.91 -37.82
N PRO A 586 8.07 -17.19 -36.69
CA PRO A 586 6.99 -16.62 -35.88
C PRO A 586 6.47 -15.28 -36.42
N SER A 587 7.03 -14.80 -37.54
CA SER A 587 6.60 -13.61 -38.28
C SER A 587 6.95 -13.78 -39.77
N PRO A 588 6.15 -13.22 -40.71
CA PRO A 588 6.49 -13.18 -42.13
C PRO A 588 7.68 -12.26 -42.46
N HIS A 589 8.18 -11.48 -41.50
CA HIS A 589 9.26 -10.49 -41.73
C HIS A 589 10.68 -11.05 -41.52
N VAL A 590 10.86 -12.31 -41.14
CA VAL A 590 12.18 -12.93 -40.89
C VAL A 590 12.49 -14.06 -41.86
N ASP A 591 13.69 -14.01 -42.43
CA ASP A 591 14.20 -15.04 -43.33
C ASP A 591 14.78 -16.25 -42.59
N GLN A 592 15.04 -17.34 -43.32
CA GLN A 592 15.54 -18.58 -42.71
C GLN A 592 16.94 -18.41 -42.09
N MET A 593 17.75 -17.46 -42.59
CA MET A 593 19.07 -17.16 -42.01
C MET A 593 18.94 -16.48 -40.65
N ALA A 594 18.05 -15.49 -40.51
CA ALA A 594 17.75 -14.85 -39.22
C ALA A 594 17.20 -15.86 -38.20
N LYS A 595 16.28 -16.75 -38.62
CA LYS A 595 15.78 -17.83 -37.75
C LYS A 595 16.89 -18.78 -37.29
N GLN A 596 17.78 -19.22 -38.20
CA GLN A 596 18.90 -20.08 -37.85
C GLN A 596 19.92 -19.39 -36.92
N ASN A 597 20.21 -18.12 -37.15
CA ASN A 597 21.12 -17.33 -36.32
C ASN A 597 20.54 -17.12 -34.91
N PHE A 598 19.24 -16.83 -34.82
CA PHE A 598 18.51 -16.74 -33.54
C PHE A 598 18.61 -18.06 -32.77
N ALA A 599 18.23 -19.20 -33.38
CA ALA A 599 18.29 -20.51 -32.75
C ALA A 599 19.70 -20.88 -32.26
N LYS A 600 20.74 -20.64 -33.07
CA LYS A 600 22.14 -20.84 -32.68
C LYS A 600 22.56 -19.92 -31.54
N GLY A 601 22.12 -18.66 -31.57
CA GLY A 601 22.43 -17.66 -30.55
C GLY A 601 21.86 -18.00 -29.18
N ILE A 602 20.58 -18.38 -29.11
CA ILE A 602 19.90 -18.73 -27.85
C ILE A 602 20.41 -20.06 -27.28
N LEU A 603 20.63 -21.08 -28.11
CA LEU A 603 21.16 -22.39 -27.66
C LEU A 603 22.66 -22.35 -27.28
N GLY A 604 23.41 -21.38 -27.82
CA GLY A 604 24.85 -21.21 -27.57
C GLY A 604 25.20 -20.34 -26.37
N THR A 605 24.21 -19.73 -25.69
CA THR A 605 24.43 -18.69 -24.67
C THR A 605 24.00 -19.13 -23.28
N ARG A 606 24.92 -19.06 -22.30
CA ARG A 606 24.66 -19.30 -20.86
C ARG A 606 24.59 -18.02 -20.02
N SER A 607 24.48 -16.87 -20.66
CA SER A 607 24.30 -15.56 -20.00
C SER A 607 22.89 -15.06 -20.27
N LEU A 608 22.09 -14.94 -19.21
CA LEU A 608 20.71 -14.45 -19.30
C LEU A 608 20.63 -13.04 -19.93
N GLN A 609 21.61 -12.17 -19.70
CA GLN A 609 21.62 -10.84 -20.32
C GLN A 609 21.81 -10.95 -21.83
N ARG A 610 22.88 -11.62 -22.28
CA ARG A 610 23.14 -11.82 -23.72
C ARG A 610 21.99 -12.57 -24.41
N PHE A 611 21.32 -13.47 -23.70
CA PHE A 611 20.13 -14.15 -24.21
C PHE A 611 18.96 -13.17 -24.43
N LYS A 612 18.67 -12.29 -23.44
CA LYS A 612 17.68 -11.21 -23.59
C LYS A 612 18.01 -10.27 -24.75
N ASP A 613 19.29 -9.96 -24.95
CA ASP A 613 19.74 -9.10 -26.05
C ASP A 613 19.45 -9.76 -27.41
N ILE A 614 19.80 -11.05 -27.58
CA ILE A 614 19.53 -11.85 -28.79
C ILE A 614 18.02 -11.96 -29.06
N VAL A 615 17.22 -12.23 -28.03
CA VAL A 615 15.75 -12.28 -28.16
C VAL A 615 15.19 -10.91 -28.56
N THR A 616 15.69 -9.82 -27.97
CA THR A 616 15.24 -8.46 -28.28
C THR A 616 15.59 -8.08 -29.72
N GLU A 617 16.82 -8.38 -30.18
CA GLU A 617 17.24 -8.15 -31.56
C GLU A 617 16.31 -8.91 -32.54
N PHE A 618 16.12 -10.22 -32.35
CA PHE A 618 15.23 -11.02 -33.19
C PHE A 618 13.78 -10.49 -33.18
N SER A 619 13.29 -10.06 -32.02
CA SER A 619 11.96 -9.48 -31.83
C SER A 619 11.79 -8.12 -32.53
N ILE A 620 12.86 -7.38 -32.79
CA ILE A 620 12.87 -6.15 -33.62
C ILE A 620 12.74 -6.52 -35.11
N LYS A 621 13.47 -7.55 -35.58
CA LYS A 621 13.38 -8.04 -36.97
C LYS A 621 11.99 -8.56 -37.30
N CYS A 622 11.43 -9.39 -36.40
CA CYS A 622 10.09 -9.93 -36.53
C CYS A 622 8.98 -8.86 -36.62
N ARG A 623 9.21 -7.63 -36.14
CA ARG A 623 8.27 -6.50 -36.27
C ARG A 623 8.62 -5.50 -37.37
N ASN A 624 9.65 -5.77 -38.18
CA ASN A 624 10.16 -4.85 -39.21
C ASN A 624 10.52 -3.46 -38.65
N LEU A 625 11.12 -3.41 -37.45
CA LEU A 625 11.49 -2.17 -36.74
C LEU A 625 12.98 -1.81 -36.87
N GLU A 626 13.75 -2.55 -37.68
CA GLU A 626 15.17 -2.28 -37.92
C GLU A 626 15.37 -0.84 -38.44
N GLY A 627 16.34 -0.12 -37.86
CA GLY A 627 16.65 1.26 -38.24
C GLY A 627 15.66 2.33 -37.75
N SER A 628 14.47 1.96 -37.26
CA SER A 628 13.51 2.91 -36.70
C SER A 628 13.97 3.50 -35.34
N ALA A 629 13.49 4.69 -34.98
CA ALA A 629 13.74 5.28 -33.66
C ALA A 629 13.23 4.36 -32.53
N TYR A 630 12.07 3.73 -32.74
CA TYR A 630 11.49 2.74 -31.82
C TYR A 630 12.33 1.45 -31.72
N GLY A 631 13.14 1.11 -32.71
CA GLY A 631 14.06 -0.03 -32.65
C GLY A 631 15.28 0.19 -31.74
N ARG A 632 15.50 1.42 -31.24
CA ARG A 632 16.62 1.78 -30.34
C ARG A 632 16.19 2.00 -28.88
N SER A 633 14.90 1.88 -28.59
CA SER A 633 14.26 2.03 -27.27
C SER A 633 13.67 0.71 -26.80
#